data_AF-F0ZNW6-F1
#
_entry.id   AF-F0ZNW6-F1
#
_cell.length_a   1.000
_cell.length_b   1.000
_cell.length_c   1.000
_cell.angle_alpha   90.00
_cell.angle_beta   90.00
_cell.angle_gamma   90.00
#
_symmetry.space_group_name_H-M   'P 1'
#
loop_
_entity.id
_entity.type
_entity.pdbx_description
1 polymer ?
#
loop_
_entity_poly.entity_id
_entity_poly.type
_entity_poly.pdbx_seq_one_letter_code
_entity_poly.pdbx_strand_id
1 'polypeptide(L)'
;MDINNIDNSNNMDSNNKNSDYKFNQILFDEISTIIFDVLKENINTDSEASNTNNNFIINKELLNKLLEDDQISDDDVFFNNEPNCKDIFNYKNPELFFDQLSNGGFYYPPKPFYKHIGLVLHSWATIKRFPIQFQPLYGLNEVKKSEQEKNNIYLDDSGSSDNSNSDNGNTDNSNNTNNDNNGNKEEKNDNEDSQKNEMVYFENLSDSVVDFINNKWGNGSKEEKKEFILNFFKNLTNRNLLTLFSIRKTKLSLDTVLLPGPIQLIKSSNLLNIPGSNSKLTVSSKALSKHSIRSKDSFWGSDKGPELVKNKRSESVLIKILAEPAWINIHLLPHNIQIIEIRNIQGYGLRWSADGTFFRGFLEPQMEGGHEVGWKH
;
A
#
# COMPACT_ATOMS: atom_id res chain seq x y z
N MET A 1 35.92 -34.33 7.00
CA MET A 1 36.86 -33.82 8.02
C MET A 1 36.75 -32.32 7.97
N ASP A 2 36.47 -31.78 9.16
CA ASP A 2 35.96 -30.46 9.49
C ASP A 2 36.64 -29.28 8.80
N ILE A 3 35.88 -28.20 8.60
CA ILE A 3 36.02 -26.97 9.40
C ILE A 3 34.73 -26.14 9.24
N ASN A 4 33.99 -26.07 10.36
CA ASN A 4 33.03 -25.02 10.67
C ASN A 4 33.76 -23.67 10.75
N ASN A 5 33.19 -22.62 10.14
CA ASN A 5 33.21 -21.22 10.58
C ASN A 5 32.92 -20.30 9.40
N ILE A 6 31.68 -19.85 9.27
CA ILE A 6 31.42 -18.48 8.79
C ILE A 6 30.41 -17.88 9.74
N ASP A 7 30.81 -16.73 10.27
CA ASP A 7 30.30 -16.06 11.45
C ASP A 7 28.83 -15.64 11.35
N ASN A 8 28.06 -16.11 12.33
CA ASN A 8 26.90 -15.41 12.84
C ASN A 8 27.38 -14.17 13.62
N SER A 9 27.54 -13.04 12.93
CA SER A 9 27.58 -11.74 13.60
C SER A 9 26.93 -10.67 12.73
N ASN A 10 25.61 -10.60 12.84
CA ASN A 10 24.89 -9.34 12.77
C ASN A 10 23.82 -9.40 13.86
N ASN A 11 24.25 -9.07 15.08
CA ASN A 11 23.38 -8.50 16.09
C ASN A 11 22.75 -7.24 15.48
N MET A 12 21.59 -7.40 14.86
CA MET A 12 20.61 -6.31 14.90
C MET A 12 20.03 -6.35 16.31
N ASP A 13 20.32 -5.31 17.08
CA ASP A 13 19.48 -4.88 18.20
C ASP A 13 18.07 -4.64 17.66
N SER A 14 17.29 -5.71 17.49
CA SER A 14 15.86 -5.60 17.59
C SER A 14 15.61 -5.21 19.05
N ASN A 15 15.24 -3.95 19.25
CA ASN A 15 14.51 -3.52 20.42
C ASN A 15 13.22 -4.34 20.45
N ASN A 16 13.32 -5.58 20.92
CA ASN A 16 12.21 -6.42 21.29
C ASN A 16 11.70 -5.83 22.61
N LYS A 17 11.05 -4.67 22.51
CA LYS A 17 10.14 -4.22 23.54
C LYS A 17 9.09 -5.30 23.60
N ASN A 18 9.17 -6.18 24.60
CA ASN A 18 8.03 -7.00 24.97
C ASN A 18 6.84 -6.05 25.05
N SER A 19 5.92 -6.19 24.11
CA SER A 19 4.67 -5.47 24.13
C SER A 19 3.99 -5.89 25.43
N ASP A 20 3.77 -4.96 26.37
CA ASP A 20 2.99 -5.21 27.59
C ASP A 20 1.53 -5.59 27.26
N TYR A 21 1.13 -5.49 25.99
CA TYR A 21 -0.17 -5.83 25.48
C TYR A 21 -0.23 -7.31 25.07
N LYS A 22 -1.30 -7.98 25.48
CA LYS A 22 -1.57 -9.38 25.16
C LYS A 22 -2.71 -9.47 24.14
N PHE A 23 -2.50 -10.26 23.09
CA PHE A 23 -3.53 -10.54 22.10
C PHE A 23 -4.69 -11.35 22.70
N ASN A 24 -5.93 -10.95 22.41
CA ASN A 24 -7.14 -11.65 22.84
C ASN A 24 -7.89 -12.23 21.62
N GLN A 25 -7.64 -13.51 21.34
CA GLN A 25 -8.24 -14.25 20.22
C GLN A 25 -9.78 -14.20 20.25
N ILE A 26 -10.40 -14.37 21.43
CA ILE A 26 -11.86 -14.39 21.56
C ILE A 26 -12.46 -13.04 21.16
N LEU A 27 -11.86 -11.94 21.65
CA LEU A 27 -12.33 -10.59 21.33
C LEU A 27 -12.13 -10.27 19.84
N PHE A 28 -10.98 -10.64 19.27
CA PHE A 28 -10.71 -10.47 17.83
C PHE A 28 -11.73 -11.22 16.97
N ASP A 29 -12.03 -12.47 17.28
CA ASP A 29 -12.98 -13.29 16.54
C ASP A 29 -14.41 -12.74 16.64
N GLU A 30 -14.80 -12.27 17.83
CA GLU A 30 -16.12 -11.66 18.04
C GLU A 30 -16.27 -10.35 17.28
N ILE A 31 -15.30 -9.42 17.40
CA ILE A 31 -15.31 -8.15 16.64
C ILE A 31 -15.39 -8.43 15.14
N SER A 32 -14.54 -9.34 14.63
CA SER A 32 -14.50 -9.70 13.22
C SER A 32 -15.83 -10.29 12.73
N THR A 33 -16.48 -11.12 13.55
CA THR A 33 -17.79 -11.71 13.25
C THR A 33 -18.88 -10.64 13.19
N ILE A 34 -18.91 -9.69 14.15
CA ILE A 34 -19.89 -8.60 14.12
C ILE A 34 -19.67 -7.70 12.90
N ILE A 35 -18.43 -7.38 12.55
CA ILE A 35 -18.12 -6.62 11.33
C ILE A 35 -18.64 -7.36 10.10
N PHE A 36 -18.35 -8.66 9.98
CA PHE A 36 -18.83 -9.48 8.88
C PHE A 36 -20.36 -9.43 8.76
N ASP A 37 -21.08 -9.65 9.87
CA ASP A 37 -22.55 -9.61 9.91
C ASP A 37 -23.08 -8.25 9.43
N VAL A 38 -22.53 -7.13 9.95
CA VAL A 38 -22.94 -5.77 9.55
C VAL A 38 -22.71 -5.53 8.06
N LEU A 39 -21.53 -5.86 7.54
CA LEU A 39 -21.22 -5.67 6.12
C LEU A 39 -22.14 -6.53 5.25
N LYS A 40 -22.39 -7.79 5.63
CA LYS A 40 -23.22 -8.72 4.87
C LYS A 40 -24.69 -8.31 4.83
N GLU A 41 -25.23 -7.84 5.95
CA GLU A 41 -26.61 -7.34 6.04
C GLU A 41 -26.82 -6.12 5.13
N ASN A 42 -25.87 -5.17 5.12
CA ASN A 42 -25.97 -3.95 4.30
C ASN A 42 -25.81 -4.21 2.79
N ILE A 43 -25.13 -5.29 2.37
CA ILE A 43 -25.06 -5.69 0.95
C ILE A 43 -26.42 -6.17 0.43
N ASN A 44 -27.21 -6.81 1.28
CA ASN A 44 -28.48 -7.45 0.92
C ASN A 44 -29.67 -6.47 0.97
N THR A 45 -29.60 -5.41 1.78
CA THR A 45 -30.67 -4.41 1.90
C THR A 45 -30.82 -3.53 0.65
N ASP A 46 -29.75 -3.30 -0.12
CA ASP A 46 -29.79 -2.47 -1.34
C ASP A 46 -30.56 -3.11 -2.51
N SER A 47 -30.97 -4.39 -2.43
CA SER A 47 -31.83 -5.01 -3.45
C SER A 47 -33.33 -4.73 -3.29
N GLU A 48 -33.76 -4.14 -2.17
CA GLU A 48 -35.16 -3.78 -1.93
C GLU A 48 -35.27 -2.28 -1.69
N ALA A 49 -35.82 -1.55 -2.67
CA ALA A 49 -36.04 -0.12 -2.58
C ALA A 49 -36.83 0.25 -1.30
N SER A 50 -36.19 0.90 -0.31
CA SER A 50 -36.90 1.65 0.75
C SER A 50 -36.04 2.68 1.47
N ASN A 51 -36.19 3.95 1.08
CA ASN A 51 -36.65 5.08 1.90
C ASN A 51 -36.46 5.06 3.44
N THR A 52 -35.30 4.67 3.95
CA THR A 52 -34.89 5.01 5.33
C THR A 52 -33.44 5.49 5.34
N ASN A 53 -33.19 6.53 6.13
CA ASN A 53 -31.97 7.36 6.26
C ASN A 53 -30.66 6.61 6.65
N ASN A 54 -30.41 5.41 6.16
CA ASN A 54 -29.15 4.70 6.36
C ASN A 54 -28.18 5.08 5.23
N ASN A 55 -27.60 6.27 5.35
CA ASN A 55 -26.46 6.72 4.55
C ASN A 55 -25.21 5.89 4.91
N PHE A 56 -25.17 4.63 4.51
CA PHE A 56 -23.91 3.90 4.43
C PHE A 56 -23.16 4.48 3.22
N ILE A 57 -22.19 5.36 3.47
CA ILE A 57 -21.45 6.11 2.42
C ILE A 57 -20.63 5.17 1.51
N ILE A 58 -20.39 3.94 1.98
CA ILE A 58 -19.66 2.90 1.28
C ILE A 58 -20.58 2.17 0.30
N ASN A 59 -20.25 2.20 -0.99
CA ASN A 59 -21.04 1.51 -2.00
C ASN A 59 -20.95 -0.02 -1.89
N LYS A 60 -21.94 -0.72 -2.48
CA LYS A 60 -22.02 -2.19 -2.49
C LYS A 60 -20.76 -2.88 -3.03
N GLU A 61 -20.08 -2.28 -4.00
CA GLU A 61 -18.84 -2.83 -4.57
C GLU A 61 -17.71 -2.85 -3.52
N LEU A 62 -17.53 -1.75 -2.79
CA LEU A 62 -16.54 -1.66 -1.72
C LEU A 62 -16.87 -2.62 -0.56
N LEU A 63 -18.14 -2.73 -0.19
CA LEU A 63 -18.60 -3.73 0.78
C LEU A 63 -18.23 -5.16 0.38
N ASN A 64 -18.47 -5.54 -0.88
CA ASN A 64 -18.06 -6.86 -1.38
C ASN A 64 -16.54 -7.04 -1.30
N LYS A 65 -15.75 -6.05 -1.72
CA LYS A 65 -14.28 -6.11 -1.64
C LYS A 65 -13.75 -6.28 -0.22
N LEU A 66 -14.46 -5.77 0.80
CA LEU A 66 -14.10 -5.96 2.21
C LEU A 66 -14.33 -7.41 2.69
N LEU A 67 -15.30 -8.10 2.11
CA LEU A 67 -15.68 -9.48 2.45
C LEU A 67 -14.96 -10.54 1.63
N GLU A 68 -14.44 -10.18 0.46
CA GLU A 68 -13.72 -11.10 -0.42
C GLU A 68 -12.45 -11.67 0.21
N ASP A 69 -12.29 -12.98 0.10
CA ASP A 69 -11.04 -13.67 0.39
C ASP A 69 -10.00 -13.46 -0.73
N ASP A 70 -8.72 -13.58 -0.38
CA ASP A 70 -7.66 -13.69 -1.39
C ASP A 70 -7.68 -15.11 -1.94
N GLN A 71 -7.99 -15.26 -3.23
CA GLN A 71 -8.18 -16.57 -3.86
C GLN A 71 -6.83 -17.32 -3.94
N ILE A 72 -6.54 -18.19 -2.96
CA ILE A 72 -5.45 -19.17 -3.02
C ILE A 72 -6.04 -20.49 -3.51
N SER A 73 -5.49 -21.01 -4.61
CA SER A 73 -5.80 -22.35 -5.13
C SER A 73 -4.75 -23.36 -4.66
N ASP A 74 -5.16 -24.61 -4.51
CA ASP A 74 -4.23 -25.73 -4.28
C ASP A 74 -3.29 -25.94 -5.47
N ASP A 75 -3.73 -25.57 -6.67
CA ASP A 75 -2.95 -25.63 -7.91
C ASP A 75 -1.95 -24.47 -8.08
N ASP A 76 -1.94 -23.49 -7.17
CA ASP A 76 -0.97 -22.41 -7.22
C ASP A 76 0.43 -22.97 -6.88
N VAL A 77 1.22 -23.18 -7.94
CA VAL A 77 2.64 -23.65 -7.90
C VAL A 77 3.63 -22.52 -7.57
N PHE A 78 3.10 -21.31 -7.39
CA PHE A 78 3.81 -20.15 -6.85
C PHE A 78 3.93 -20.34 -5.32
N PHE A 79 4.80 -19.59 -4.65
CA PHE A 79 5.27 -19.79 -3.26
C PHE A 79 6.47 -20.74 -3.16
N ASN A 80 7.66 -20.16 -2.93
CA ASN A 80 8.83 -20.91 -2.47
C ASN A 80 8.49 -21.78 -1.26
N ASN A 81 9.13 -22.95 -1.19
CA ASN A 81 9.02 -23.92 -0.09
C ASN A 81 9.61 -23.43 1.26
N GLU A 82 9.99 -22.15 1.36
CA GLU A 82 10.27 -21.47 2.63
C GLU A 82 8.95 -21.40 3.42
N PRO A 83 8.98 -21.55 4.77
CA PRO A 83 7.81 -21.91 5.58
C PRO A 83 6.56 -21.13 5.16
N ASN A 84 5.67 -21.87 4.47
CA ASN A 84 4.41 -21.46 3.83
C ASN A 84 4.23 -19.95 3.67
N CYS A 85 4.71 -19.37 2.56
CA CYS A 85 4.34 -18.00 2.18
C CYS A 85 2.82 -17.76 2.19
N LYS A 86 2.02 -18.82 1.94
CA LYS A 86 0.56 -18.81 2.08
C LYS A 86 0.09 -18.42 3.49
N ASP A 87 0.86 -18.76 4.52
CA ASP A 87 0.57 -18.50 5.94
C ASP A 87 1.00 -17.09 6.40
N ILE A 88 1.89 -16.43 5.66
CA ILE A 88 2.32 -15.05 5.94
C ILE A 88 1.19 -14.06 5.64
N PHE A 89 0.37 -14.35 4.63
CA PHE A 89 -0.64 -13.43 4.11
C PHE A 89 -2.06 -13.90 4.42
N ASN A 90 -2.32 -14.35 5.65
CA ASN A 90 -3.65 -14.69 6.12
C ASN A 90 -3.79 -14.52 7.63
N TYR A 91 -5.03 -14.55 8.14
CA TYR A 91 -5.32 -14.41 9.57
C TYR A 91 -5.34 -15.73 10.35
N LYS A 92 -4.50 -16.72 10.00
CA LYS A 92 -4.30 -17.92 10.84
C LYS A 92 -3.54 -17.60 12.12
N ASN A 93 -2.61 -16.64 12.06
CA ASN A 93 -1.81 -16.17 13.19
C ASN A 93 -2.00 -14.65 13.41
N PRO A 94 -3.22 -14.19 13.79
CA PRO A 94 -3.52 -12.76 13.91
C PRO A 94 -2.67 -12.04 14.97
N GLU A 95 -2.14 -12.77 15.96
CA GLU A 95 -1.24 -12.26 17.00
C GLU A 95 0.02 -11.59 16.41
N LEU A 96 0.60 -12.14 15.33
CA LEU A 96 1.80 -11.56 14.70
C LEU A 96 1.54 -10.15 14.16
N PHE A 97 0.37 -9.94 13.57
CA PHE A 97 -0.04 -8.63 13.06
C PHE A 97 -0.43 -7.67 14.19
N PHE A 98 -1.04 -8.21 15.25
CA PHE A 98 -1.33 -7.43 16.46
C PHE A 98 -0.04 -6.91 17.10
N ASP A 99 1.01 -7.71 17.18
CA ASP A 99 2.30 -7.31 17.73
C ASP A 99 2.92 -6.18 16.90
N GLN A 100 2.83 -6.28 15.57
CA GLN A 100 3.29 -5.21 14.68
C GLN A 100 2.52 -3.90 14.93
N LEU A 101 1.20 -3.94 14.98
CA LEU A 101 0.35 -2.77 15.25
C LEU A 101 0.59 -2.17 16.64
N SER A 102 0.75 -3.02 17.65
CA SER A 102 0.95 -2.59 19.04
C SER A 102 2.28 -1.85 19.23
N ASN A 103 3.29 -2.25 18.45
CA ASN A 103 4.59 -1.59 18.41
C ASN A 103 4.64 -0.36 17.50
N GLY A 104 3.50 0.09 16.96
CA GLY A 104 3.44 1.24 16.04
C GLY A 104 3.97 0.94 14.63
N GLY A 105 4.19 -0.34 14.32
CA GLY A 105 4.46 -0.79 12.96
C GLY A 105 3.17 -0.96 12.15
N PHE A 106 3.34 -1.42 10.92
CA PHE A 106 2.25 -1.87 10.07
C PHE A 106 2.76 -2.95 9.11
N TYR A 107 1.83 -3.50 8.34
CA TYR A 107 2.08 -4.58 7.39
C TYR A 107 1.16 -4.40 6.18
N TYR A 108 1.37 -5.19 5.13
CA TYR A 108 0.45 -5.23 4.01
C TYR A 108 -0.78 -6.07 4.38
N PRO A 109 -2.00 -5.50 4.50
CA PRO A 109 -3.16 -6.21 5.02
C PRO A 109 -3.53 -7.45 4.18
N PRO A 110 -3.63 -8.65 4.79
CA PRO A 110 -4.26 -9.79 4.15
C PRO A 110 -5.76 -9.57 3.94
N LYS A 111 -6.31 -10.27 2.95
CA LYS A 111 -7.75 -10.50 2.83
C LYS A 111 -8.20 -11.66 3.73
N PRO A 112 -9.48 -11.68 4.15
CA PRO A 112 -10.51 -10.68 3.87
C PRO A 112 -10.35 -9.44 4.76
N PHE A 113 -10.62 -8.25 4.22
CA PHE A 113 -10.28 -7.00 4.90
C PHE A 113 -11.15 -6.69 6.13
N TYR A 114 -12.34 -7.28 6.25
CA TYR A 114 -13.13 -7.12 7.48
C TYR A 114 -12.38 -7.64 8.73
N LYS A 115 -11.56 -8.69 8.59
CA LYS A 115 -10.69 -9.18 9.67
C LYS A 115 -9.57 -8.20 9.98
N HIS A 116 -9.02 -7.52 8.96
CA HIS A 116 -8.06 -6.45 9.20
C HIS A 116 -8.67 -5.34 10.08
N ILE A 117 -9.88 -4.88 9.73
CA ILE A 117 -10.59 -3.84 10.48
C ILE A 117 -10.83 -4.31 11.91
N GLY A 118 -11.24 -5.58 12.10
CA GLY A 118 -11.38 -6.18 13.42
C GLY A 118 -10.09 -6.18 14.22
N LEU A 119 -8.96 -6.50 13.58
CA LEU A 119 -7.65 -6.46 14.22
C LEU A 119 -7.22 -5.03 14.60
N VAL A 120 -7.49 -4.05 13.73
CA VAL A 120 -7.20 -2.64 14.01
C VAL A 120 -8.01 -2.15 15.20
N LEU A 121 -9.32 -2.44 15.25
CA LEU A 121 -10.18 -2.08 16.39
C LEU A 121 -9.75 -2.76 17.69
N HIS A 122 -9.42 -4.06 17.64
CA HIS A 122 -8.88 -4.79 18.77
C HIS A 122 -7.57 -4.16 19.29
N SER A 123 -6.64 -3.89 18.36
CA SER A 123 -5.36 -3.25 18.69
C SER A 123 -5.57 -1.87 19.30
N TRP A 124 -6.43 -1.05 18.67
CA TRP A 124 -6.78 0.30 19.11
C TRP A 124 -7.30 0.33 20.55
N ALA A 125 -8.25 -0.54 20.88
CA ALA A 125 -8.79 -0.64 22.23
C ALA A 125 -7.73 -1.07 23.25
N THR A 126 -6.89 -2.04 22.86
CA THR A 126 -5.87 -2.61 23.75
C THR A 126 -4.78 -1.61 24.10
N ILE A 127 -4.27 -0.88 23.09
CA ILE A 127 -3.17 0.09 23.28
C ILE A 127 -3.66 1.50 23.60
N LYS A 128 -5.00 1.72 23.59
CA LYS A 128 -5.67 2.98 23.93
C LYS A 128 -5.30 4.17 23.04
N ARG A 129 -4.97 3.90 21.78
CA ARG A 129 -4.70 4.91 20.73
C ARG A 129 -4.87 4.26 19.36
N PHE A 130 -5.03 5.07 18.33
CA PHE A 130 -4.99 4.56 16.96
C PHE A 130 -3.65 3.82 16.69
N PRO A 131 -3.67 2.57 16.21
CA PRO A 131 -2.47 1.73 16.21
C PRO A 131 -1.45 2.04 15.13
N ILE A 132 -1.91 2.47 13.95
CA ILE A 132 -1.06 2.67 12.78
C ILE A 132 -0.24 3.95 12.94
N GLN A 133 1.07 3.85 12.71
CA GLN A 133 1.97 5.00 12.67
C GLN A 133 2.74 5.04 11.36
N PHE A 134 2.83 6.24 10.78
CA PHE A 134 3.45 6.46 9.48
C PHE A 134 4.87 7.00 9.66
N GLN A 135 5.84 6.12 9.91
CA GLN A 135 7.24 6.52 10.07
C GLN A 135 7.80 7.15 8.79
N PRO A 136 8.57 8.26 8.85
CA PRO A 136 9.18 8.82 7.65
C PRO A 136 10.08 7.81 6.94
N LEU A 137 10.00 7.75 5.60
CA LEU A 137 10.91 6.98 4.77
C LEU A 137 11.74 7.95 3.93
N TYR A 138 13.06 7.77 3.95
CA TYR A 138 13.99 8.68 3.27
C TYR A 138 13.62 8.87 1.78
N GLY A 139 13.63 10.13 1.33
CA GLY A 139 13.31 10.49 -0.05
C GLY A 139 11.82 10.40 -0.44
N LEU A 140 10.93 9.99 0.47
CA LEU A 140 9.49 9.83 0.23
C LEU A 140 8.65 10.70 1.17
N ASN A 141 9.21 11.84 1.58
CA ASN A 141 8.57 12.76 2.51
C ASN A 141 7.18 13.16 2.01
N GLU A 142 6.23 13.20 2.95
CA GLU A 142 4.79 13.35 2.67
C GLU A 142 4.44 14.68 1.99
N VAL A 143 5.37 15.67 1.96
CA VAL A 143 5.11 17.03 1.47
C VAL A 143 6.26 17.73 0.73
N LYS A 144 7.44 17.13 0.48
CA LYS A 144 8.49 17.82 -0.29
C LYS A 144 8.98 16.99 -1.47
N LYS A 145 8.51 17.36 -2.66
CA LYS A 145 9.07 16.89 -3.93
C LYS A 145 10.59 17.08 -3.95
N SER A 146 11.31 16.07 -4.40
CA SER A 146 12.62 16.31 -5.02
C SER A 146 12.40 17.15 -6.30
N GLU A 147 13.34 18.05 -6.61
CA GLU A 147 13.24 18.92 -7.78
C GLU A 147 13.12 18.14 -9.11
N GLN A 148 13.54 16.88 -9.12
CA GLN A 148 13.47 15.98 -10.27
C GLN A 148 12.03 15.69 -10.76
N GLU A 149 11.01 15.72 -9.89
CA GLU A 149 9.61 15.52 -10.29
C GLU A 149 8.91 16.79 -10.79
N LYS A 150 9.55 17.95 -10.73
CA LYS A 150 9.02 19.18 -11.34
C LYS A 150 9.32 19.22 -12.84
N ASN A 151 10.45 18.65 -13.26
CA ASN A 151 10.94 18.75 -14.64
C ASN A 151 10.29 17.74 -15.60
N ASN A 152 9.68 16.66 -15.08
CA ASN A 152 9.03 15.64 -15.91
C ASN A 152 7.50 15.82 -16.07
N ILE A 153 6.93 16.92 -15.58
CA ILE A 153 5.48 17.21 -15.70
C ILE A 153 5.18 18.18 -16.86
N TYR A 154 6.20 18.82 -17.43
CA TYR A 154 6.05 19.81 -18.52
C TYR A 154 6.67 19.36 -19.84
N LEU A 155 6.50 18.10 -20.23
CA LEU A 155 6.79 17.67 -21.60
C LEU A 155 5.72 16.68 -22.05
N ASP A 156 4.63 17.23 -22.58
CA ASP A 156 4.06 16.86 -23.89
C ASP A 156 2.84 17.75 -24.15
N ASP A 157 2.90 18.62 -25.16
CA ASP A 157 2.22 18.37 -26.45
C ASP A 157 2.32 19.61 -27.36
N SER A 158 3.11 19.50 -28.43
CA SER A 158 2.78 20.11 -29.71
C SER A 158 3.50 19.34 -30.81
N GLY A 159 2.81 18.33 -31.37
CA GLY A 159 3.26 17.69 -32.59
C GLY A 159 3.23 18.64 -33.79
N SER A 160 4.26 18.57 -34.64
CA SER A 160 4.16 18.20 -36.07
C SER A 160 5.43 18.59 -36.82
N SER A 161 5.61 17.91 -37.95
CA SER A 161 6.80 17.71 -38.77
C SER A 161 7.24 18.88 -39.68
N ASP A 162 8.50 18.76 -40.09
CA ASP A 162 9.14 19.15 -41.36
C ASP A 162 9.77 20.54 -41.58
N ASN A 163 11.11 20.48 -41.72
CA ASN A 163 12.01 21.13 -42.70
C ASN A 163 11.86 22.62 -43.04
N SER A 164 12.89 23.42 -42.74
CA SER A 164 13.96 23.82 -43.69
C SER A 164 14.71 25.10 -43.26
N ASN A 165 15.96 25.18 -43.70
CA ASN A 165 16.93 26.27 -43.51
C ASN A 165 16.42 27.68 -43.85
N SER A 166 16.81 28.71 -43.09
CA SER A 166 17.87 29.68 -43.47
C SER A 166 17.86 30.96 -42.61
N ASP A 167 19.06 31.35 -42.21
CA ASP A 167 19.66 32.68 -42.08
C ASP A 167 18.91 33.93 -41.58
N ASN A 168 19.65 34.59 -40.67
CA ASN A 168 19.90 36.03 -40.51
C ASN A 168 18.83 36.94 -39.87
N GLY A 169 19.26 37.57 -38.75
CA GLY A 169 19.42 39.02 -38.74
C GLY A 169 18.48 39.83 -37.83
N ASN A 170 19.06 40.27 -36.71
CA ASN A 170 19.04 41.64 -36.17
C ASN A 170 17.76 42.30 -35.60
N THR A 171 17.91 42.73 -34.34
CA THR A 171 17.53 44.02 -33.70
C THR A 171 16.08 44.54 -33.63
N ASP A 172 15.77 44.89 -32.38
CA ASP A 172 15.13 46.12 -31.89
C ASP A 172 13.62 46.21 -31.60
N ASN A 173 13.41 46.56 -30.32
CA ASN A 173 12.48 47.50 -29.72
C ASN A 173 10.97 47.23 -29.64
N SER A 174 10.53 47.23 -28.38
CA SER A 174 9.33 47.84 -27.80
C SER A 174 8.01 47.73 -28.56
N ASN A 175 7.02 47.12 -27.91
CA ASN A 175 5.87 47.90 -27.51
C ASN A 175 5.08 47.27 -26.38
N ASN A 176 4.69 48.18 -25.50
CA ASN A 176 3.86 48.04 -24.33
C ASN A 176 2.39 47.97 -24.78
N THR A 177 1.67 46.90 -24.41
CA THR A 177 0.22 46.92 -24.37
C THR A 177 -0.26 46.08 -23.21
N ASN A 178 -0.77 46.80 -22.20
CA ASN A 178 -1.66 46.31 -21.17
C ASN A 178 -2.79 45.49 -21.79
N ASN A 179 -3.03 44.30 -21.26
CA ASN A 179 -4.36 43.72 -21.26
C ASN A 179 -4.60 43.07 -19.91
N ASP A 180 -5.40 43.77 -19.11
CA ASP A 180 -6.07 43.27 -17.94
C ASP A 180 -6.90 42.05 -18.33
N ASN A 181 -6.51 40.88 -17.81
CA ASN A 181 -7.41 39.75 -17.68
C ASN A 181 -7.37 39.27 -16.24
N ASN A 182 -8.33 39.82 -15.49
CA ASN A 182 -8.81 39.36 -14.20
C ASN A 182 -9.34 37.93 -14.36
N GLY A 183 -8.45 36.95 -14.23
CA GLY A 183 -8.80 35.55 -14.04
C GLY A 183 -8.41 35.18 -12.62
N ASN A 184 -9.41 35.03 -11.75
CA ASN A 184 -9.26 34.47 -10.41
C ASN A 184 -8.47 33.15 -10.48
N LYS A 185 -7.16 33.20 -10.24
CA LYS A 185 -6.43 32.06 -9.72
C LYS A 185 -6.86 31.94 -8.27
N GLU A 186 -7.87 31.11 -8.04
CA GLU A 186 -8.00 30.44 -6.75
C GLU A 186 -6.70 29.63 -6.56
N GLU A 187 -5.72 30.24 -5.92
CA GLU A 187 -4.67 29.52 -5.22
C GLU A 187 -5.38 28.69 -4.15
N LYS A 188 -5.73 27.44 -4.51
CA LYS A 188 -5.99 26.41 -3.53
C LYS A 188 -4.73 26.30 -2.69
N ASN A 189 -4.80 26.84 -1.48
CA ASN A 189 -3.90 26.50 -0.39
C ASN A 189 -3.96 24.97 -0.23
N ASP A 190 -3.06 24.26 -0.91
CA ASP A 190 -2.84 22.83 -0.77
C ASP A 190 -2.40 22.61 0.68
N ASN A 191 -3.35 22.23 1.53
CA ASN A 191 -3.19 21.97 2.97
C ASN A 191 -1.90 21.17 3.21
N GLU A 192 -0.89 21.82 3.79
CA GLU A 192 0.52 21.38 3.85
C GLU A 192 0.79 20.11 4.67
N ASP A 193 -0.23 19.34 5.08
CA ASP A 193 -0.02 18.03 5.69
C ASP A 193 -1.26 17.12 5.59
N SER A 194 -1.53 16.63 4.39
CA SER A 194 -2.75 15.85 4.12
C SER A 194 -2.85 14.56 4.94
N GLN A 195 -1.72 13.92 5.28
CA GLN A 195 -1.70 12.70 6.11
C GLN A 195 -1.99 13.00 7.57
N LYS A 196 -1.39 14.07 8.12
CA LYS A 196 -1.64 14.49 9.51
C LYS A 196 -3.10 14.82 9.78
N ASN A 197 -3.78 15.46 8.82
CA ASN A 197 -5.21 15.74 8.95
C ASN A 197 -6.05 14.46 9.06
N GLU A 198 -5.68 13.38 8.36
CA GLU A 198 -6.34 12.07 8.51
C GLU A 198 -6.07 11.46 9.89
N MET A 199 -4.86 11.65 10.43
CA MET A 199 -4.53 11.12 11.77
C MET A 199 -5.35 11.79 12.88
N VAL A 200 -5.58 13.11 12.78
CA VAL A 200 -6.42 13.86 13.73
C VAL A 200 -7.84 13.30 13.78
N TYR A 201 -8.39 12.86 12.64
CA TYR A 201 -9.71 12.22 12.61
C TYR A 201 -9.77 10.97 13.49
N PHE A 202 -8.75 10.10 13.42
CA PHE A 202 -8.69 8.89 14.26
C PHE A 202 -8.36 9.19 15.71
N GLU A 203 -7.53 10.20 15.99
CA GLU A 203 -7.30 10.65 17.38
C GLU A 203 -8.63 11.05 18.05
N ASN A 204 -9.48 11.81 17.36
CA ASN A 204 -10.79 12.23 17.87
C ASN A 204 -11.78 11.06 18.08
N LEU A 205 -11.62 9.95 17.37
CA LEU A 205 -12.42 8.73 17.55
C LEU A 205 -11.93 7.84 18.70
N SER A 206 -10.71 8.06 19.19
CA SER A 206 -10.02 7.11 20.06
C SER A 206 -10.78 6.83 21.35
N ASP A 207 -11.25 7.87 22.03
CA ASP A 207 -11.97 7.71 23.29
C ASP A 207 -13.25 6.87 23.12
N SER A 208 -13.99 7.11 22.03
CA SER A 208 -15.23 6.38 21.73
C SER A 208 -14.97 4.90 21.44
N VAL A 209 -13.95 4.60 20.61
CA VAL A 209 -13.58 3.22 20.28
C VAL A 209 -13.08 2.47 21.52
N VAL A 210 -12.19 3.10 22.29
CA VAL A 210 -11.59 2.52 23.49
C VAL A 210 -12.64 2.28 24.57
N ASP A 211 -13.52 3.25 24.85
CA ASP A 211 -14.59 3.10 25.83
C ASP A 211 -15.55 1.99 25.43
N PHE A 212 -16.00 1.98 24.18
CA PHE A 212 -16.97 0.98 23.74
C PHE A 212 -16.39 -0.43 23.82
N ILE A 213 -15.19 -0.66 23.27
CA ILE A 213 -14.60 -2.00 23.22
C ILE A 213 -14.20 -2.48 24.63
N ASN A 214 -13.60 -1.63 25.46
CA ASN A 214 -13.10 -2.09 26.77
C ASN A 214 -14.19 -2.15 27.85
N ASN A 215 -15.18 -1.25 27.83
CA ASN A 215 -16.14 -1.11 28.93
C ASN A 215 -17.55 -1.62 28.59
N LYS A 216 -17.96 -1.56 27.31
CA LYS A 216 -19.34 -1.86 26.88
C LYS A 216 -19.46 -3.17 26.11
N TRP A 217 -18.43 -3.56 25.37
CA TRP A 217 -18.48 -4.72 24.48
C TRP A 217 -18.83 -6.03 25.19
N GLY A 218 -18.17 -6.34 26.31
CA GLY A 218 -18.38 -7.61 27.02
C GLY A 218 -19.82 -7.82 27.53
N ASN A 219 -20.50 -6.73 27.91
CA ASN A 219 -21.87 -6.77 28.45
C ASN A 219 -22.94 -6.37 27.43
N GLY A 220 -22.53 -5.82 26.28
CA GLY A 220 -23.44 -5.33 25.25
C GLY A 220 -24.13 -6.46 24.49
N SER A 221 -25.40 -6.24 24.16
CA SER A 221 -26.17 -7.06 23.24
C SER A 221 -25.53 -7.11 21.85
N LYS A 222 -25.94 -8.10 21.04
CA LYS A 222 -25.46 -8.22 19.65
C LYS A 222 -25.87 -6.99 18.83
N GLU A 223 -27.04 -6.44 19.09
CA GLU A 223 -27.61 -5.26 18.43
C GLU A 223 -26.80 -4.01 18.75
N GLU A 224 -26.44 -3.78 20.02
CA GLU A 224 -25.59 -2.64 20.42
C GLU A 224 -24.20 -2.71 19.75
N LYS A 225 -23.61 -3.91 19.68
CA LYS A 225 -22.32 -4.14 19.00
C LYS A 225 -22.43 -3.81 17.51
N LYS A 226 -23.49 -4.28 16.85
CA LYS A 226 -23.76 -3.98 15.44
C LYS A 226 -23.98 -2.50 15.19
N GLU A 227 -24.73 -1.83 16.07
CA GLU A 227 -24.98 -0.39 15.97
C GLU A 227 -23.69 0.42 16.08
N PHE A 228 -22.81 0.06 17.01
CA PHE A 228 -21.49 0.68 17.12
C PHE A 228 -20.68 0.51 15.83
N ILE A 229 -20.58 -0.71 15.28
CA ILE A 229 -19.86 -0.97 14.03
C ILE A 229 -20.49 -0.22 12.86
N LEU A 230 -21.82 -0.17 12.77
CA LEU A 230 -22.54 0.59 11.75
C LEU A 230 -22.21 2.08 11.83
N ASN A 231 -22.25 2.66 13.02
CA ASN A 231 -21.90 4.06 13.26
C ASN A 231 -20.42 4.35 12.98
N PHE A 232 -19.53 3.41 13.28
CA PHE A 232 -18.13 3.49 12.90
C PHE A 232 -17.99 3.62 11.38
N PHE A 233 -18.56 2.69 10.60
CA PHE A 233 -18.46 2.75 9.14
C PHE A 233 -19.18 3.94 8.49
N LYS A 234 -20.34 4.36 8.99
CA LYS A 234 -21.09 5.51 8.46
C LYS A 234 -20.28 6.81 8.45
N ASN A 235 -19.34 6.94 9.39
CA ASN A 235 -18.51 8.13 9.53
C ASN A 235 -17.20 8.04 8.75
N LEU A 236 -16.84 6.88 8.17
CA LEU A 236 -15.61 6.70 7.41
C LEU A 236 -15.78 7.12 5.96
N THR A 237 -14.80 7.86 5.46
CA THR A 237 -14.55 8.02 4.02
C THR A 237 -13.68 6.89 3.48
N ASN A 238 -13.58 6.75 2.15
CA ASN A 238 -12.62 5.82 1.54
C ASN A 238 -11.18 6.13 1.97
N ARG A 239 -10.81 7.41 2.15
CA ARG A 239 -9.48 7.77 2.65
C ARG A 239 -9.24 7.26 4.06
N ASN A 240 -10.25 7.36 4.93
CA ASN A 240 -10.14 6.82 6.28
C ASN A 240 -9.96 5.30 6.22
N LEU A 241 -10.71 4.60 5.36
CA LEU A 241 -10.54 3.16 5.17
C LEU A 241 -9.14 2.79 4.66
N LEU A 242 -8.59 3.53 3.70
CA LEU A 242 -7.22 3.35 3.23
C LEU A 242 -6.19 3.61 4.34
N THR A 243 -6.44 4.58 5.21
CA THR A 243 -5.59 4.86 6.37
C THR A 243 -5.64 3.72 7.39
N LEU A 244 -6.81 3.11 7.61
CA LEU A 244 -6.95 1.86 8.38
C LEU A 244 -6.13 0.73 7.77
N PHE A 245 -5.87 0.76 6.46
CA PHE A 245 -5.06 -0.23 5.73
C PHE A 245 -3.59 0.18 5.59
N SER A 246 -3.15 1.15 6.38
CA SER A 246 -1.76 1.66 6.37
C SER A 246 -1.32 2.22 5.01
N ILE A 247 -2.28 2.67 4.19
CA ILE A 247 -2.01 3.33 2.92
C ILE A 247 -1.82 4.82 3.18
N ARG A 248 -0.65 5.34 2.80
CA ARG A 248 -0.31 6.74 2.98
C ARG A 248 -1.07 7.65 2.03
N LYS A 249 -1.18 8.91 2.46
CA LYS A 249 -1.70 10.03 1.68
C LYS A 249 -0.57 11.02 1.40
N THR A 250 -0.21 11.12 0.13
CA THR A 250 0.73 12.11 -0.39
C THR A 250 0.05 12.88 -1.51
N LYS A 251 0.77 13.84 -2.10
CA LYS A 251 0.33 14.45 -3.36
C LYS A 251 0.09 13.35 -4.41
N LEU A 252 -1.00 13.48 -5.17
CA LEU A 252 -1.46 12.51 -6.18
C LEU A 252 -1.93 11.15 -5.64
N SER A 253 -2.06 10.96 -4.33
CA SER A 253 -2.70 9.77 -3.78
C SER A 253 -4.16 9.67 -4.24
N LEU A 254 -4.60 8.44 -4.46
CA LEU A 254 -5.95 8.10 -4.92
C LEU A 254 -6.79 7.56 -3.77
N ASP A 255 -8.07 7.93 -3.77
CA ASP A 255 -9.09 7.52 -2.76
C ASP A 255 -10.17 6.60 -3.32
N THR A 256 -10.07 6.31 -4.61
CA THR A 256 -11.11 5.63 -5.38
C THR A 256 -10.87 4.14 -5.53
N VAL A 257 -9.69 3.65 -5.13
CA VAL A 257 -9.26 2.26 -5.32
C VAL A 257 -8.91 1.67 -3.97
N LEU A 258 -9.51 0.52 -3.64
CA LEU A 258 -9.15 -0.28 -2.47
C LEU A 258 -7.90 -1.10 -2.77
N LEU A 259 -7.10 -1.43 -1.75
CA LEU A 259 -5.91 -2.26 -1.95
C LEU A 259 -6.25 -3.65 -2.53
N PRO A 260 -5.45 -4.16 -3.48
CA PRO A 260 -5.53 -5.55 -3.91
C PRO A 260 -5.01 -6.49 -2.81
N GLY A 261 -5.43 -7.75 -2.84
CA GLY A 261 -4.91 -8.76 -1.92
C GLY A 261 -3.44 -9.10 -2.20
N PRO A 262 -2.62 -9.41 -1.19
CA PRO A 262 -1.22 -9.80 -1.39
C PRO A 262 -1.04 -11.02 -2.31
N ILE A 263 -1.95 -11.99 -2.27
CA ILE A 263 -1.88 -13.18 -3.15
C ILE A 263 -2.12 -12.78 -4.60
N GLN A 264 -3.08 -11.89 -4.85
CA GLN A 264 -3.29 -11.33 -6.19
C GLN A 264 -2.03 -10.64 -6.73
N LEU A 265 -1.35 -9.85 -5.91
CA LEU A 265 -0.08 -9.18 -6.28
C LEU A 265 1.02 -10.19 -6.64
N ILE A 266 1.17 -11.24 -5.83
CA ILE A 266 2.13 -12.32 -6.08
C ILE A 266 1.79 -13.04 -7.39
N LYS A 267 0.52 -13.40 -7.61
CA LYS A 267 0.05 -14.07 -8.84
C LYS A 267 0.34 -13.24 -10.09
N SER A 268 -0.05 -11.96 -10.10
CA SER A 268 0.18 -11.10 -11.27
C SER A 268 1.66 -10.91 -11.57
N SER A 269 2.51 -10.89 -10.55
CA SER A 269 3.96 -10.83 -10.70
C SER A 269 4.60 -12.12 -11.24
N ASN A 270 3.93 -13.26 -11.05
CA ASN A 270 4.41 -14.57 -11.46
C ASN A 270 3.80 -15.07 -12.79
N LEU A 271 3.02 -14.23 -13.48
CA LEU A 271 2.57 -14.52 -14.84
C LEU A 271 3.77 -14.68 -15.79
N LEU A 272 3.58 -15.48 -16.84
CA LEU A 272 4.58 -15.65 -17.90
C LEU A 272 4.87 -14.31 -18.57
N ASN A 273 6.16 -13.98 -18.72
CA ASN A 273 6.58 -12.73 -19.36
C ASN A 273 6.18 -12.66 -20.85
N ILE A 274 6.23 -13.80 -21.55
CA ILE A 274 5.77 -13.92 -22.94
C ILE A 274 4.88 -15.17 -23.02
N PRO A 275 3.55 -15.02 -22.87
CA PRO A 275 2.61 -16.12 -23.00
C PRO A 275 2.75 -16.82 -24.36
N GLY A 276 2.70 -18.15 -24.38
CA GLY A 276 2.84 -18.96 -25.60
C GLY A 276 4.27 -19.20 -26.08
N SER A 277 5.29 -18.61 -25.44
CA SER A 277 6.69 -18.89 -25.78
C SER A 277 7.24 -20.13 -25.06
N ASN A 278 8.41 -20.61 -25.53
CA ASN A 278 9.15 -21.68 -24.86
C ASN A 278 9.74 -21.25 -23.50
N SER A 279 9.95 -19.94 -23.30
CA SER A 279 10.45 -19.39 -22.04
C SER A 279 9.38 -19.49 -20.96
N LYS A 280 9.81 -19.92 -19.77
CA LYS A 280 9.02 -20.00 -18.54
C LYS A 280 9.36 -18.86 -17.58
N LEU A 281 10.08 -17.84 -18.05
CA LEU A 281 10.44 -16.68 -17.24
C LEU A 281 9.18 -15.88 -16.86
N THR A 282 9.05 -15.53 -15.58
CA THR A 282 7.95 -14.68 -15.11
C THR A 282 8.20 -13.20 -15.40
N VAL A 283 7.14 -12.38 -15.37
CA VAL A 283 7.25 -10.92 -15.50
C VAL A 283 8.14 -10.34 -14.38
N SER A 284 8.02 -10.84 -13.15
CA SER A 284 8.88 -10.45 -12.03
C SER A 284 10.34 -10.83 -12.27
N SER A 285 10.61 -12.05 -12.71
CA SER A 285 11.97 -12.52 -12.99
C SER A 285 12.66 -11.71 -14.10
N LYS A 286 11.91 -11.36 -15.15
CA LYS A 286 12.40 -10.47 -16.21
C LYS A 286 12.68 -9.07 -15.70
N ALA A 287 11.82 -8.53 -14.84
CA ALA A 287 12.03 -7.23 -14.22
C ALA A 287 13.28 -7.24 -13.32
N LEU A 288 13.37 -8.18 -12.38
CA LEU A 288 14.49 -8.29 -11.42
C LEU A 288 15.85 -8.42 -12.11
N SER A 289 15.91 -9.13 -13.24
CA SER A 289 17.15 -9.28 -14.02
C SER A 289 17.77 -7.92 -14.41
N LYS A 290 16.96 -6.88 -14.63
CA LYS A 290 17.44 -5.52 -14.95
C LYS A 290 18.10 -4.82 -13.77
N HIS A 291 17.79 -5.23 -12.54
CA HIS A 291 18.27 -4.64 -11.29
C HIS A 291 19.51 -5.37 -10.73
N SER A 292 19.69 -6.65 -11.07
CA SER A 292 20.83 -7.46 -10.63
C SER A 292 22.21 -6.85 -10.90
N ILE A 293 22.33 -5.99 -11.92
CA ILE A 293 23.58 -5.32 -12.31
C ILE A 293 23.73 -3.91 -11.70
N ARG A 294 22.71 -3.41 -11.01
CA ARG A 294 22.63 -2.03 -10.49
C ARG A 294 22.89 -1.92 -8.98
N SER A 295 22.79 -3.05 -8.28
CA SER A 295 22.97 -3.18 -6.83
C SER A 295 24.34 -3.73 -6.47
N LYS A 296 25.18 -2.94 -5.79
CA LYS A 296 26.45 -3.43 -5.21
C LYS A 296 26.23 -4.24 -3.94
N ASP A 297 25.14 -3.98 -3.23
CA ASP A 297 24.78 -4.62 -1.96
C ASP A 297 24.08 -5.98 -2.14
N SER A 298 23.97 -6.46 -3.38
CA SER A 298 23.43 -7.79 -3.73
C SER A 298 21.98 -8.03 -3.29
N PHE A 299 21.22 -6.99 -2.95
CA PHE A 299 19.85 -7.10 -2.46
C PHE A 299 18.95 -7.88 -3.44
N TRP A 300 19.07 -7.56 -4.73
CA TRP A 300 18.32 -8.23 -5.81
C TRP A 300 18.82 -9.63 -6.16
N GLY A 301 20.02 -9.98 -5.70
CA GLY A 301 20.70 -11.21 -6.05
C GLY A 301 21.15 -11.30 -7.52
N SER A 302 21.67 -12.46 -7.89
CA SER A 302 22.23 -12.72 -9.23
C SER A 302 21.13 -12.93 -10.29
N ASP A 303 21.37 -12.55 -11.54
CA ASP A 303 20.55 -12.92 -12.71
C ASP A 303 20.95 -14.26 -13.35
N LYS A 304 21.89 -15.00 -12.75
CA LYS A 304 22.40 -16.27 -13.29
C LYS A 304 21.53 -17.45 -12.90
N GLY A 305 21.65 -18.52 -13.69
CA GLY A 305 21.02 -19.82 -13.47
C GLY A 305 19.80 -20.10 -14.38
N PRO A 306 19.20 -21.29 -14.27
CA PRO A 306 17.99 -21.68 -15.00
C PRO A 306 16.80 -20.78 -14.69
N GLU A 307 15.84 -20.66 -15.61
CA GLU A 307 14.65 -19.79 -15.45
C GLU A 307 13.87 -20.08 -14.17
N LEU A 308 13.71 -21.36 -13.80
CA LEU A 308 13.07 -21.75 -12.54
C LEU A 308 13.76 -21.13 -11.32
N VAL A 309 15.10 -21.09 -11.31
CA VAL A 309 15.88 -20.50 -10.22
C VAL A 309 15.71 -18.98 -10.20
N LYS A 310 15.67 -18.33 -11.37
CA LYS A 310 15.43 -16.89 -11.46
C LYS A 310 14.03 -16.50 -10.97
N ASN A 311 13.02 -17.27 -11.35
CA ASN A 311 11.63 -17.06 -10.93
C ASN A 311 11.46 -17.21 -9.41
N LYS A 312 12.03 -18.28 -8.83
CA LYS A 312 12.03 -18.47 -7.37
C LYS A 312 12.73 -17.32 -6.64
N ARG A 313 13.85 -16.82 -7.18
CA ARG A 313 14.56 -15.68 -6.61
C ARG A 313 13.72 -14.41 -6.66
N SER A 314 13.10 -14.10 -7.80
CA SER A 314 12.26 -12.90 -7.93
C SER A 314 11.04 -12.95 -7.02
N GLU A 315 10.44 -14.12 -6.86
CA GLU A 315 9.34 -14.32 -5.93
C GLU A 315 9.79 -14.13 -4.47
N SER A 316 10.93 -14.69 -4.05
CA SER A 316 11.48 -14.47 -2.70
C SER A 316 11.69 -12.99 -2.38
N VAL A 317 12.25 -12.22 -3.33
CA VAL A 317 12.44 -10.77 -3.16
C VAL A 317 11.09 -10.05 -2.99
N LEU A 318 10.11 -10.43 -3.80
CA LEU A 318 8.74 -9.92 -3.74
C LEU A 318 8.10 -10.16 -2.37
N ILE A 319 8.13 -11.42 -1.91
CA ILE A 319 7.57 -11.83 -0.61
C ILE A 319 8.26 -11.08 0.52
N LYS A 320 9.59 -10.94 0.46
CA LYS A 320 10.37 -10.21 1.48
C LYS A 320 9.91 -8.75 1.62
N ILE A 321 9.69 -8.03 0.52
CA ILE A 321 9.22 -6.64 0.57
C ILE A 321 7.75 -6.55 0.99
N LEU A 322 6.90 -7.47 0.54
CA LEU A 322 5.48 -7.50 0.90
C LEU A 322 5.24 -7.86 2.39
N ALA A 323 6.09 -8.70 2.97
CA ALA A 323 5.97 -9.13 4.37
C ALA A 323 6.35 -8.03 5.37
N GLU A 324 7.29 -7.14 4.99
CA GLU A 324 7.81 -6.07 5.85
C GLU A 324 7.82 -4.71 5.12
N PRO A 325 6.65 -4.18 4.75
CA PRO A 325 6.58 -2.87 4.12
C PRO A 325 6.83 -1.77 5.17
N ALA A 326 7.54 -0.72 4.76
CA ALA A 326 7.72 0.52 5.52
C ALA A 326 6.96 1.70 4.88
N TRP A 327 6.47 1.53 3.64
CA TRP A 327 5.70 2.54 2.93
C TRP A 327 4.80 1.87 1.90
N ILE A 328 3.51 2.25 1.90
CA ILE A 328 2.52 1.80 0.93
C ILE A 328 1.72 3.02 0.49
N ASN A 329 1.48 3.16 -0.82
CA ASN A 329 0.62 4.21 -1.36
C ASN A 329 -0.03 3.78 -2.68
N ILE A 330 -1.22 4.28 -2.94
CA ILE A 330 -1.91 4.19 -4.22
C ILE A 330 -1.95 5.60 -4.80
N HIS A 331 -1.27 5.84 -5.92
CA HIS A 331 -1.08 7.19 -6.46
C HIS A 331 -0.93 7.20 -7.99
N LEU A 332 -0.91 8.41 -8.56
CA LEU A 332 -0.68 8.63 -9.99
C LEU A 332 0.80 8.83 -10.29
N LEU A 333 1.30 8.09 -11.29
CA LEU A 333 2.50 8.46 -12.03
C LEU A 333 2.17 9.50 -13.12
N PRO A 334 3.18 10.08 -13.80
CA PRO A 334 2.94 10.88 -15.01
C PRO A 334 2.01 10.17 -16.01
N HIS A 335 1.29 10.98 -16.78
CA HIS A 335 0.25 10.52 -17.73
C HIS A 335 -0.91 9.77 -17.06
N ASN A 336 -1.22 10.09 -15.79
CA ASN A 336 -2.36 9.58 -15.04
C ASN A 336 -2.37 8.04 -14.87
N ILE A 337 -1.19 7.42 -14.82
CA ILE A 337 -1.10 5.97 -14.61
C ILE A 337 -1.29 5.69 -13.12
N GLN A 338 -2.41 5.04 -12.78
CA GLN A 338 -2.76 4.65 -11.42
C GLN A 338 -1.95 3.42 -11.00
N ILE A 339 -1.24 3.52 -9.88
CA ILE A 339 -0.39 2.45 -9.37
C ILE A 339 -0.61 2.21 -7.88
N ILE A 340 -0.24 1.02 -7.44
CA ILE A 340 0.15 0.77 -6.05
C ILE A 340 1.65 0.60 -5.98
N GLU A 341 2.27 1.23 -4.99
CA GLU A 341 3.69 1.15 -4.71
C GLU A 341 3.92 0.78 -3.25
N ILE A 342 4.82 -0.17 -3.04
CA ILE A 342 5.14 -0.76 -1.75
C ILE A 342 6.66 -0.75 -1.63
N ARG A 343 7.18 -0.28 -0.50
CA ARG A 343 8.62 -0.24 -0.22
C ARG A 343 8.94 -0.76 1.17
N ASN A 344 10.10 -1.38 1.29
CA ASN A 344 10.67 -1.74 2.59
C ASN A 344 11.43 -0.56 3.22
N ILE A 345 11.96 -0.76 4.43
CA ILE A 345 12.67 0.27 5.19
C ILE A 345 13.96 0.77 4.51
N GLN A 346 14.56 -0.05 3.64
CA GLN A 346 15.75 0.32 2.87
C GLN A 346 15.39 1.09 1.59
N GLY A 347 14.10 1.29 1.30
CA GLY A 347 13.62 2.00 0.12
C GLY A 347 13.45 1.12 -1.12
N TYR A 348 13.85 -0.15 -1.09
CA TYR A 348 13.58 -1.10 -2.16
C TYR A 348 12.09 -1.30 -2.33
N GLY A 349 11.61 -1.30 -3.57
CA GLY A 349 10.18 -1.26 -3.83
C GLY A 349 9.67 -2.17 -4.93
N LEU A 350 8.34 -2.21 -4.97
CA LEU A 350 7.53 -2.98 -5.88
C LEU A 350 6.40 -2.08 -6.40
N ARG A 351 5.99 -2.30 -7.64
CA ARG A 351 4.92 -1.52 -8.26
C ARG A 351 4.00 -2.38 -9.12
N TRP A 352 2.70 -2.13 -9.00
CA TRP A 352 1.67 -2.68 -9.87
C TRP A 352 0.77 -1.57 -10.42
N SER A 353 -0.10 -1.90 -11.39
CA SER A 353 -1.34 -1.16 -11.57
C SER A 353 -2.12 -1.09 -10.24
N ALA A 354 -2.90 -0.03 -10.03
CA ALA A 354 -3.60 0.19 -8.75
C ALA A 354 -4.55 -0.96 -8.36
N ASP A 355 -5.09 -1.69 -9.33
CA ASP A 355 -5.95 -2.87 -9.14
C ASP A 355 -5.16 -4.16 -8.85
N GLY A 356 -3.83 -4.14 -8.87
CA GLY A 356 -2.95 -5.28 -8.61
C GLY A 356 -2.84 -6.30 -9.75
N THR A 357 -3.48 -6.06 -10.90
CA THR A 357 -3.54 -7.04 -12.01
C THR A 357 -2.29 -7.09 -12.88
N PHE A 358 -1.48 -6.04 -12.87
CA PHE A 358 -0.29 -5.93 -13.72
C PHE A 358 0.95 -5.49 -12.93
N PHE A 359 1.94 -6.38 -12.81
CA PHE A 359 3.23 -6.04 -12.20
C PHE A 359 4.04 -5.13 -13.12
N ARG A 360 4.40 -3.94 -12.63
CA ARG A 360 5.17 -2.94 -13.39
C ARG A 360 6.67 -3.09 -13.21
N GLY A 361 7.13 -3.51 -12.03
CA GLY A 361 8.55 -3.76 -11.78
C GLY A 361 8.99 -3.50 -10.35
N PHE A 362 10.29 -3.67 -10.15
CA PHE A 362 11.00 -3.34 -8.92
C PHE A 362 11.48 -1.88 -8.93
N LEU A 363 11.73 -1.34 -7.75
CA LEU A 363 12.18 0.04 -7.55
C LEU A 363 13.43 0.07 -6.70
N GLU A 364 14.40 0.87 -7.12
CA GLU A 364 15.57 1.17 -6.32
C GLU A 364 15.23 2.12 -5.17
N PRO A 365 16.06 2.16 -4.11
CA PRO A 365 15.96 3.16 -3.07
C PRO A 365 16.01 4.57 -3.66
N GLN A 366 15.29 5.50 -3.03
CA GLN A 366 15.38 6.90 -3.42
C GLN A 366 16.81 7.39 -3.18
N MET A 367 17.36 8.09 -4.16
CA MET A 367 18.67 8.71 -4.08
C MET A 367 18.64 10.04 -4.83
N GLU A 368 19.17 11.08 -4.18
CA GLU A 368 19.34 12.37 -4.83
C GLU A 368 20.27 12.22 -6.03
N GLY A 369 19.88 12.75 -7.19
CA GLY A 369 20.68 12.57 -8.40
C GLY A 369 20.65 11.13 -8.95
N GLY A 370 19.67 10.30 -8.55
CA GLY A 370 19.63 8.88 -8.93
C GLY A 370 19.49 8.64 -10.42
N HIS A 371 18.69 9.46 -11.10
CA HIS A 371 18.52 9.39 -12.54
C HIS A 371 19.86 9.54 -13.29
N GLU A 372 20.69 10.48 -12.84
CA GLU A 372 21.97 10.87 -13.41
C GLU A 372 23.01 9.74 -13.31
N VAL A 373 22.90 8.89 -12.28
CA VAL A 373 23.75 7.71 -12.08
C VAL A 373 23.09 6.39 -12.50
N GLY A 374 21.91 6.45 -13.12
CA GLY A 374 21.14 5.29 -13.58
C GLY A 374 20.64 4.40 -12.43
N TRP A 375 20.41 5.00 -11.27
CA TRP A 375 19.97 4.35 -10.03
C TRP A 375 20.91 3.22 -9.56
N LYS A 376 22.21 3.37 -9.84
CA LYS A 376 23.22 2.45 -9.35
C LYS A 376 23.56 2.78 -7.90
N HIS A 377 23.37 1.83 -7.00
CA HIS A 377 23.74 1.93 -5.59
C HIS A 377 24.95 1.03 -5.28
#